data_AF-A0A2H6EB94-F1
#
_entry.id   AF-A0A2H6EB94-F1
#
_cell.length_a   1.000
_cell.length_b   1.000
_cell.length_c   1.000
_cell.angle_alpha   90.00
_cell.angle_beta   90.00
_cell.angle_gamma   90.00
#
_symmetry.space_group_name_H-M   'P 1'
#
loop_
_entity.id
_entity.type
_entity.pdbx_description
1 polymer ?
#
loop_
_entity_poly.entity_id
_entity_poly.type
_entity_poly.pdbx_seq_one_letter_code
_entity_poly.pdbx_strand_id
1 'polypeptide(L)'
;MGAQIIFLGIYSSGENYSALVGLVESYKKLNRLNKSVKTLEKAIDSFEGTSYYFNLELLFADLLAVKREFGNADSLYNILSEQNPNRRLFYIANTRLELMKNNRLIVKYLKGNNFDKYKIIRKLNSGSYKYSTFPVWIYLSKSYNEDYDIFMEQFNKKIIVDDYLSSYAAYSLSKYMLDNYDFINARKMAALSLRYNADKNFTSVLKSQYQMTGWFYTNGNKILSEIKYEK
;
A
#
# COMPACT_ATOMS: atom_id res chain seq x y z
N MET A 1 -12.68 31.13 3.60
CA MET A 1 -11.54 30.93 4.51
C MET A 1 -10.80 29.67 4.06
N GLY A 2 -9.49 29.70 3.83
CA GLY A 2 -8.76 28.54 3.27
C GLY A 2 -8.52 27.45 4.31
N ALA A 3 -8.62 26.17 3.92
CA ALA A 3 -8.45 25.02 4.82
C ALA A 3 -7.14 25.06 5.64
N GLN A 4 -6.06 25.61 5.08
CA GLN A 4 -4.79 25.77 5.81
C GLN A 4 -4.89 26.64 7.06
N ILE A 5 -5.81 27.61 7.10
CA ILE A 5 -6.00 28.51 8.26
C ILE A 5 -6.65 27.73 9.41
N ILE A 6 -7.62 26.88 9.09
CA ILE A 6 -8.32 26.03 10.06
C ILE A 6 -7.33 25.02 10.67
N PHE A 7 -6.58 24.31 9.82
CA PHE A 7 -5.59 23.34 10.30
C PHE A 7 -4.47 23.99 11.10
N LEU A 8 -4.01 25.18 10.69
CA LEU A 8 -3.01 25.93 11.46
C LEU A 8 -3.56 26.34 12.82
N GLY A 9 -4.82 26.80 12.90
CA GLY A 9 -5.48 27.14 14.16
C GLY A 9 -5.51 25.96 15.12
N ILE A 10 -5.99 24.80 14.67
CA ILE A 10 -6.06 23.58 15.50
C ILE A 10 -4.67 23.13 15.93
N TYR A 11 -3.71 23.09 14.99
CA TYR A 11 -2.35 22.66 15.28
C TYR A 11 -1.62 23.61 16.24
N SER A 12 -1.92 24.92 16.20
CA SER A 12 -1.36 25.89 17.14
C SER A 12 -1.87 25.74 18.57
N SER A 13 -3.00 25.04 18.76
CA SER A 13 -3.58 24.77 20.08
C SER A 13 -3.07 23.46 20.71
N GLY A 14 -2.29 22.66 19.98
CA GLY A 14 -1.69 21.42 20.48
C GLY A 14 -1.20 20.48 19.36
N GLU A 15 -0.38 19.50 19.74
CA GLU A 15 0.24 18.52 18.84
C GLU A 15 -0.79 17.51 18.31
N ASN A 16 -1.58 17.94 17.33
CA ASN A 16 -2.63 17.13 16.73
C ASN A 16 -2.18 16.57 15.37
N TYR A 17 -2.04 15.24 15.28
CA TYR A 17 -1.64 14.53 14.06
C TYR A 17 -2.50 14.89 12.84
N SER A 18 -3.83 14.85 12.99
CA SER A 18 -4.75 15.11 11.87
C SER A 18 -4.63 16.56 11.39
N ALA A 19 -4.44 17.51 12.30
CA ALA A 19 -4.22 18.91 11.95
C ALA A 19 -2.88 19.12 11.22
N LEU A 20 -1.81 18.47 11.69
CA LEU A 20 -0.50 18.51 11.03
C LEU A 20 -0.57 17.98 9.59
N VAL A 21 -1.14 16.78 9.39
CA VAL A 21 -1.28 16.16 8.06
C VAL A 21 -2.14 17.04 7.15
N GLY A 22 -3.27 17.55 7.66
CA GLY A 22 -4.15 18.46 6.92
C GLY A 22 -3.45 19.74 6.48
N LEU A 23 -2.61 20.33 7.36
CA LEU A 23 -1.82 21.52 7.07
C LEU A 23 -0.76 21.24 5.99
N VAL A 24 -0.01 20.15 6.14
CA VAL A 24 1.04 19.72 5.20
C VAL A 24 0.47 19.47 3.80
N GLU A 25 -0.65 18.75 3.70
CA GLU A 25 -1.34 18.48 2.44
C GLU A 25 -1.93 19.76 1.83
N SER A 26 -2.46 20.67 2.64
CA SER A 26 -2.94 21.98 2.16
C SER A 26 -1.80 22.78 1.53
N TYR A 27 -0.63 22.84 2.17
CA TYR A 27 0.55 23.48 1.59
C TYR A 27 1.01 22.79 0.30
N LYS A 28 0.96 21.46 0.23
CA LYS A 28 1.31 20.70 -0.98
C LYS A 28 0.38 21.05 -2.13
N LYS A 29 -0.94 21.12 -1.89
CA LYS A 29 -1.95 21.52 -2.88
C LYS A 29 -1.79 22.96 -3.35
N LEU A 30 -1.31 23.85 -2.49
CA LEU A 30 -0.99 25.24 -2.83
C LEU A 30 0.40 25.40 -3.48
N ASN A 31 1.06 24.29 -3.86
CA ASN A 31 2.42 24.26 -4.43
C ASN A 31 3.49 24.91 -3.52
N ARG A 32 3.28 24.89 -2.20
CA ARG A 32 4.19 25.43 -1.18
C ARG A 32 5.02 24.32 -0.54
N LEU A 33 5.69 23.51 -1.37
CA LEU A 33 6.39 22.29 -0.92
C LEU A 33 7.43 22.55 0.17
N ASN A 34 8.20 23.64 0.06
CA ASN A 34 9.17 24.02 1.10
C ASN A 34 8.51 24.28 2.46
N LYS A 35 7.28 24.81 2.48
CA LYS A 35 6.53 24.98 3.73
C LYS A 35 6.05 23.63 4.26
N SER A 36 5.53 22.75 3.40
CA SER A 36 5.16 21.38 3.79
C SER A 36 6.31 20.64 4.47
N VAL A 37 7.50 20.65 3.84
CA VAL A 37 8.71 20.00 4.38
C VAL A 37 9.09 20.60 5.73
N LYS A 38 9.26 21.93 5.81
CA LYS A 38 9.66 22.60 7.07
C LYS A 38 8.64 22.44 8.19
N THR A 39 7.35 22.40 7.88
CA THR A 39 6.30 22.19 8.88
C THR A 39 6.36 20.77 9.44
N LEU A 40 6.57 19.77 8.58
CA LEU A 40 6.66 18.38 9.01
C LEU A 40 7.96 18.07 9.75
N GLU A 41 9.09 18.54 9.22
CA GLU A 41 10.44 18.38 9.81
C GLU A 41 10.52 18.90 11.24
N LYS A 42 9.86 20.03 11.55
CA LYS A 42 9.84 20.59 12.91
C LYS A 42 8.94 19.84 13.89
N ALA A 43 8.00 19.05 13.38
CA ALA A 43 6.92 18.48 14.15
C ALA A 43 7.08 16.99 14.38
N ILE A 44 7.75 16.28 13.46
CA ILE A 44 7.74 14.82 13.40
C ILE A 44 8.23 14.15 14.69
N ASP A 45 9.28 14.68 15.30
CA ASP A 45 9.89 14.14 16.52
C ASP A 45 8.93 14.18 17.73
N SER A 46 8.00 15.14 17.78
CA SER A 46 6.99 15.20 18.85
C SER A 46 6.04 14.00 18.85
N PHE A 47 5.96 13.27 17.73
CA PHE A 47 5.14 12.07 17.60
C PHE A 47 5.91 10.78 17.90
N GLU A 48 7.20 10.84 18.25
CA GLU A 48 8.00 9.66 18.59
C GLU A 48 7.32 8.83 19.71
N GLY A 49 7.40 7.50 19.59
CA GLY A 49 6.70 6.58 20.49
C GLY A 49 5.19 6.43 20.22
N THR A 50 4.61 7.19 19.29
CA THR A 50 3.22 7.01 18.85
C THR A 50 3.13 6.19 17.57
N SER A 51 1.96 5.59 17.31
CA SER A 51 1.67 4.92 16.04
C SER A 51 1.64 5.86 14.83
N TYR A 52 1.58 7.17 15.05
CA TYR A 52 1.54 8.19 14.01
C TYR A 52 2.93 8.51 13.44
N TYR A 53 3.99 8.35 14.24
CA TYR A 53 5.38 8.67 13.87
C TYR A 53 5.77 8.13 12.50
N PHE A 54 5.64 6.80 12.31
CA PHE A 54 6.04 6.15 11.06
C PHE A 54 5.17 6.55 9.84
N ASN A 55 3.92 6.99 10.06
CA ASN A 55 3.10 7.55 8.99
C ASN A 55 3.58 8.94 8.57
N LEU A 56 4.05 9.74 9.54
CA LEU A 56 4.66 11.05 9.28
C LEU A 56 6.01 10.90 8.58
N GLU A 57 6.83 9.91 8.95
CA GLU A 57 8.11 9.63 8.27
C GLU A 57 7.88 9.25 6.81
N LEU A 58 6.88 8.40 6.54
CA LEU A 58 6.51 8.05 5.17
C LEU A 58 6.06 9.29 4.38
N LEU A 59 5.24 10.15 4.98
CA LEU A 59 4.81 11.41 4.37
C LEU A 59 6.01 12.34 4.12
N PHE A 60 6.96 12.40 5.04
CA PHE A 60 8.17 13.21 4.92
C PHE A 60 9.04 12.72 3.76
N ALA A 61 9.28 11.42 3.67
CA ALA A 61 9.98 10.80 2.55
C ALA A 61 9.30 11.08 1.20
N ASP A 62 7.96 10.98 1.14
CA ASP A 62 7.18 11.31 -0.06
C ASP A 62 7.36 12.80 -0.45
N LEU A 63 7.40 13.74 0.50
CA LEU A 63 7.64 15.17 0.23
C LEU A 63 9.07 15.43 -0.28
N LEU A 64 10.06 14.77 0.32
CA LEU A 64 11.46 14.86 -0.08
C LEU A 64 11.67 14.33 -1.50
N ALA A 65 11.07 13.18 -1.84
CA ALA A 65 11.10 12.63 -3.19
C ALA A 65 10.48 13.60 -4.21
N VAL A 66 9.34 14.21 -3.88
CA VAL A 66 8.68 15.23 -4.72
C VAL A 66 9.55 16.48 -4.90
N LYS A 67 10.33 16.85 -3.88
CA LYS A 67 11.31 17.95 -3.90
C LYS A 67 12.62 17.58 -4.61
N ARG A 68 12.76 16.32 -5.03
CA ARG A 68 13.96 15.74 -5.67
C ARG A 68 15.16 15.60 -4.72
N GLU A 69 14.90 15.55 -3.42
CA GLU A 69 15.90 15.19 -2.40
C GLU A 69 15.96 13.66 -2.28
N PHE A 70 16.37 12.99 -3.36
CA PHE A 70 16.24 11.54 -3.49
C PHE A 70 17.07 10.78 -2.46
N GLY A 71 18.28 11.24 -2.11
CA GLY A 71 19.09 10.56 -1.08
C GLY A 71 18.39 10.49 0.28
N ASN A 72 17.80 11.60 0.72
CA ASN A 72 17.07 11.67 1.99
C ASN A 72 15.78 10.82 1.95
N ALA A 73 15.05 10.87 0.82
CA ALA A 73 13.85 10.07 0.65
C ALA A 73 14.16 8.56 0.65
N ASP A 74 15.20 8.14 -0.08
CA ASP A 74 15.66 6.75 -0.14
C ASP A 74 16.03 6.22 1.24
N SER A 75 16.81 7.01 2.00
CA SER A 75 17.21 6.68 3.36
C SER A 75 16.00 6.44 4.27
N LEU A 76 15.00 7.33 4.24
CA LEU A 76 13.80 7.18 5.07
C LEU A 76 12.94 5.98 4.66
N TYR A 77 12.80 5.70 3.35
CA TYR A 77 12.08 4.51 2.91
C TYR A 77 12.80 3.23 3.32
N ASN A 78 14.13 3.19 3.28
CA ASN A 78 14.91 2.05 3.77
C ASN A 78 14.73 1.87 5.28
N ILE A 79 14.81 2.95 6.07
CA ILE A 79 14.55 2.91 7.52
C ILE A 79 13.15 2.31 7.81
N LEU A 80 12.11 2.79 7.13
CA LEU A 80 10.75 2.28 7.28
C LEU A 80 10.60 0.81 6.86
N SER A 81 11.36 0.39 5.86
CA SER A 81 11.40 -1.00 5.41
C SER A 81 12.10 -1.90 6.45
N GLU A 82 13.22 -1.45 7.01
CA GLU A 82 14.00 -2.20 8.00
C GLU A 82 13.29 -2.29 9.35
N GLN A 83 12.72 -1.18 9.83
CA GLN A 83 11.96 -1.14 11.07
C GLN A 83 10.65 -1.96 10.99
N ASN A 84 10.06 -2.06 9.79
CA ASN A 84 8.80 -2.77 9.53
C ASN A 84 7.74 -2.52 10.62
N PRO A 85 7.36 -1.26 10.89
CA PRO A 85 6.50 -0.90 12.02
C PRO A 85 5.11 -1.55 11.91
N ASN A 86 4.65 -1.78 10.68
CA ASN A 86 3.56 -2.68 10.36
C ASN A 86 3.66 -3.08 8.88
N ARG A 87 2.96 -4.16 8.52
CA ARG A 87 2.93 -4.70 7.15
C ARG A 87 2.60 -3.62 6.12
N ARG A 88 1.56 -2.80 6.35
CA ARG A 88 1.13 -1.79 5.37
C ARG A 88 2.26 -0.79 5.07
N LEU A 89 2.90 -0.25 6.10
CA LEU A 89 4.02 0.69 5.92
C LEU A 89 5.21 0.02 5.23
N PHE A 90 5.54 -1.20 5.62
CA PHE A 90 6.58 -2.00 4.98
C PHE A 90 6.33 -2.17 3.47
N TYR A 91 5.12 -2.55 3.05
CA TYR A 91 4.78 -2.67 1.62
C TYR A 91 4.80 -1.34 0.88
N ILE A 92 4.32 -0.27 1.50
CA ILE A 92 4.35 1.05 0.87
C ILE A 92 5.80 1.51 0.70
N ALA A 93 6.63 1.43 1.73
CA ALA A 93 8.05 1.79 1.67
C ALA A 93 8.78 0.98 0.59
N ASN A 94 8.61 -0.35 0.54
CA ASN A 94 9.19 -1.19 -0.50
C ASN A 94 8.65 -0.89 -1.91
N THR A 95 7.38 -0.50 -2.04
CA THR A 95 6.84 0.00 -3.31
C THR A 95 7.54 1.30 -3.73
N ARG A 96 7.80 2.20 -2.77
CA ARG A 96 8.50 3.46 -3.04
C ARG A 96 9.95 3.20 -3.47
N LEU A 97 10.66 2.29 -2.81
CA LEU A 97 12.02 1.86 -3.19
C LEU A 97 12.06 1.28 -4.62
N GLU A 98 11.09 0.43 -4.99
CA GLU A 98 11.01 -0.07 -6.38
C GLU A 98 10.80 1.05 -7.41
N LEU A 99 9.98 2.05 -7.08
CA LEU A 99 9.77 3.23 -7.93
C LEU A 99 11.00 4.14 -7.98
N MET A 100 11.76 4.22 -6.89
CA MET A 100 12.96 5.06 -6.77
C MET A 100 14.15 4.60 -7.59
N LYS A 101 14.17 3.33 -8.03
CA LYS A 101 15.09 2.85 -9.09
C LYS A 101 15.02 3.73 -10.34
N ASN A 102 13.93 4.48 -10.52
CA ASN A 102 13.83 5.60 -11.46
C ASN A 102 13.28 6.85 -10.77
N ASN A 103 14.16 7.79 -10.42
CA ASN A 103 13.81 9.07 -9.78
C ASN A 103 12.67 9.86 -10.46
N ARG A 104 12.52 9.78 -11.79
CA ARG A 104 11.39 10.44 -12.47
C ARG A 104 10.07 9.70 -12.25
N LEU A 105 10.12 8.37 -12.13
CA LEU A 105 8.95 7.52 -11.95
C LEU A 105 8.30 7.72 -10.58
N ILE A 106 9.10 7.75 -9.51
CA ILE A 106 8.59 8.02 -8.15
C ILE A 106 7.91 9.39 -8.06
N VAL A 107 8.50 10.44 -8.64
CA VAL A 107 7.91 11.78 -8.63
C VAL A 107 6.58 11.78 -9.39
N LYS A 108 6.53 11.11 -10.56
CA LYS A 108 5.29 10.99 -11.35
C LYS A 108 4.22 10.24 -10.56
N TYR A 109 4.59 9.16 -9.88
CA TYR A 109 3.69 8.37 -9.04
C TYR A 109 3.12 9.19 -7.87
N LEU A 110 3.97 9.92 -7.13
CA LEU A 110 3.56 10.68 -5.96
C LEU A 110 2.68 11.89 -6.29
N LYS A 111 2.89 12.52 -7.45
CA LYS A 111 2.06 13.62 -7.95
C LYS A 111 0.79 13.16 -8.67
N GLY A 112 0.76 11.92 -9.15
CA GLY A 112 -0.35 11.38 -9.94
C GLY A 112 -1.63 11.12 -9.14
N ASN A 113 -2.75 11.09 -9.84
CA ASN A 113 -4.01 10.59 -9.30
C ASN A 113 -4.00 9.04 -9.23
N ASN A 114 -5.08 8.43 -8.73
CA ASN A 114 -5.14 6.96 -8.60
C ASN A 114 -5.00 6.24 -9.95
N PHE A 115 -5.52 6.81 -11.04
CA PHE A 115 -5.39 6.25 -12.38
C PHE A 115 -3.95 6.29 -12.91
N ASP A 116 -3.26 7.41 -12.70
CA ASP A 116 -1.84 7.54 -13.06
C ASP A 116 -0.98 6.54 -12.28
N LYS A 117 -1.22 6.45 -10.96
CA LYS A 117 -0.55 5.48 -10.08
C LYS A 117 -0.80 4.06 -10.55
N TYR A 118 -2.04 3.73 -10.89
CA TYR A 118 -2.43 2.40 -11.38
C TYR A 118 -1.67 2.03 -12.66
N LYS A 119 -1.65 2.92 -13.65
CA LYS A 119 -0.89 2.73 -14.90
C LYS A 119 0.60 2.53 -14.66
N ILE A 120 1.17 3.29 -13.72
CA ILE A 120 2.59 3.17 -13.35
C ILE A 120 2.87 1.80 -12.74
N ILE A 121 2.06 1.35 -11.78
CA ILE A 121 2.24 0.05 -11.11
C ILE A 121 2.04 -1.11 -12.10
N ARG A 122 1.02 -1.05 -12.96
CA ARG A 122 0.82 -2.03 -14.04
C ARG A 122 2.06 -2.13 -14.93
N LYS A 123 2.59 -0.99 -15.38
CA LYS A 123 3.79 -0.96 -16.23
C LYS A 123 5.01 -1.52 -15.51
N LEU A 124 5.18 -1.21 -14.22
CA LEU A 124 6.29 -1.69 -13.41
C LEU A 124 6.30 -3.24 -13.29
N ASN A 125 5.12 -3.87 -13.36
CA ASN A 125 4.96 -5.33 -13.31
C ASN A 125 4.93 -6.01 -14.69
N SER A 126 5.00 -5.24 -15.79
CA SER A 126 4.88 -5.77 -17.16
C SER A 126 6.05 -6.64 -17.61
N GLY A 127 7.24 -6.49 -17.03
CA GLY A 127 8.40 -7.36 -17.26
C GLY A 127 8.47 -8.49 -16.23
N SER A 128 8.81 -8.16 -14.99
CA SER A 128 8.82 -9.07 -13.84
C SER A 128 7.87 -8.55 -12.76
N TYR A 129 7.26 -9.42 -11.96
CA TYR A 129 6.50 -8.95 -10.81
C TYR A 129 7.39 -8.26 -9.78
N LYS A 130 6.91 -7.13 -9.28
CA LYS A 130 7.43 -6.44 -8.10
C LYS A 130 6.46 -6.69 -6.96
N TYR A 131 6.66 -7.77 -6.21
CA TYR A 131 5.69 -8.27 -5.22
C TYR A 131 5.30 -7.23 -4.17
N SER A 132 6.24 -6.34 -3.79
CA SER A 132 5.97 -5.21 -2.89
C SER A 132 4.80 -4.33 -3.35
N THR A 133 4.52 -4.30 -4.66
CA THR A 133 3.50 -3.45 -5.27
C THR A 133 2.11 -4.09 -5.34
N PHE A 134 1.96 -5.40 -5.13
CA PHE A 134 0.68 -6.10 -5.30
C PHE A 134 -0.44 -5.54 -4.41
N PRO A 135 -0.23 -5.29 -3.10
CA PRO A 135 -1.27 -4.71 -2.26
C PRO A 135 -1.75 -3.34 -2.76
N VAL A 136 -0.82 -2.51 -3.24
CA VAL A 136 -1.13 -1.19 -3.79
C VAL A 136 -1.85 -1.31 -5.13
N TRP A 137 -1.45 -2.26 -5.97
CA TRP A 137 -2.09 -2.51 -7.26
C TRP A 137 -3.55 -2.92 -7.10
N ILE A 138 -3.82 -3.86 -6.18
CA ILE A 138 -5.17 -4.30 -5.81
C ILE A 138 -5.99 -3.11 -5.29
N TYR A 139 -5.43 -2.31 -4.36
CA TYR A 139 -6.12 -1.14 -3.83
C TYR A 139 -6.49 -0.13 -4.93
N LEU A 140 -5.58 0.14 -5.86
CA LEU A 140 -5.81 1.07 -6.97
C LEU A 140 -6.84 0.53 -7.96
N SER A 141 -6.84 -0.78 -8.24
CA SER A 141 -7.85 -1.44 -9.08
C SER A 141 -9.25 -1.31 -8.46
N LYS A 142 -9.39 -1.61 -7.16
CA LYS A 142 -10.64 -1.39 -6.39
C LYS A 142 -11.09 0.07 -6.43
N SER A 143 -10.16 1.01 -6.22
CA SER A 143 -10.48 2.45 -6.26
C SER A 143 -10.92 2.94 -7.64
N TYR A 144 -10.50 2.27 -8.70
CA TYR A 144 -10.90 2.57 -10.08
C TYR A 144 -12.16 1.80 -10.50
N ASN A 145 -12.65 0.88 -9.65
CA ASN A 145 -13.72 -0.05 -9.97
C ASN A 145 -13.44 -0.82 -11.27
N GLU A 146 -12.19 -1.27 -11.43
CA GLU A 146 -11.82 -2.13 -12.55
C GLU A 146 -12.53 -3.47 -12.44
N ASP A 147 -12.95 -4.00 -13.58
CA ASP A 147 -13.51 -5.35 -13.65
C ASP A 147 -12.49 -6.38 -13.16
N TYR A 148 -12.98 -7.37 -12.40
CA TYR A 148 -12.15 -8.39 -11.77
C TYR A 148 -11.35 -9.20 -12.80
N ASP A 149 -12.01 -9.66 -13.87
CA ASP A 149 -11.39 -10.50 -14.88
C ASP A 149 -10.33 -9.70 -15.64
N ILE A 150 -10.64 -8.45 -16.00
CA ILE A 150 -9.66 -7.52 -16.60
C ILE A 150 -8.45 -7.31 -15.69
N PHE A 151 -8.66 -7.16 -14.37
CA PHE A 151 -7.55 -7.02 -13.44
C PHE A 151 -6.68 -8.29 -13.43
N MET A 152 -7.32 -9.46 -13.37
CA MET A 152 -6.65 -10.75 -13.24
C MET A 152 -5.84 -11.16 -14.47
N GLU A 153 -6.22 -10.72 -15.68
CA GLU A 153 -5.44 -10.91 -16.91
C GLU A 153 -3.99 -10.39 -16.81
N GLN A 154 -3.75 -9.42 -15.92
CA GLN A 154 -2.42 -8.84 -15.70
C GLN A 154 -1.48 -9.79 -14.93
N PHE A 155 -2.02 -10.85 -14.32
CA PHE A 155 -1.27 -11.86 -13.60
C PHE A 155 -0.97 -13.11 -14.45
N ASN A 156 -0.44 -12.89 -15.66
CA ASN A 156 -0.20 -13.94 -16.66
C ASN A 156 1.16 -14.67 -16.54
N LYS A 157 2.00 -14.29 -15.58
CA LYS A 157 3.28 -14.96 -15.28
C LYS A 157 3.19 -15.78 -14.00
N LYS A 158 4.12 -16.74 -13.87
CA LYS A 158 4.28 -17.53 -12.65
C LYS A 158 4.64 -16.63 -11.45
N ILE A 159 3.83 -16.73 -10.40
CA ILE A 159 4.16 -16.16 -9.08
C ILE A 159 5.09 -17.14 -8.37
N ILE A 160 6.22 -16.62 -7.90
CA ILE A 160 7.24 -17.33 -7.12
C ILE A 160 7.18 -16.77 -5.70
N VAL A 161 7.11 -17.66 -4.70
CA VAL A 161 7.08 -17.30 -3.29
C VAL A 161 8.29 -17.91 -2.61
N ASP A 162 9.26 -17.06 -2.31
CA ASP A 162 10.56 -17.39 -1.72
C ASP A 162 10.98 -16.40 -0.61
N ASP A 163 10.25 -15.31 -0.43
CA ASP A 163 10.50 -14.29 0.58
C ASP A 163 9.20 -13.77 1.24
N TYR A 164 9.35 -12.86 2.20
CA TYR A 164 8.23 -12.24 2.89
C TYR A 164 7.31 -11.44 1.96
N LEU A 165 7.89 -10.67 1.02
CA LEU A 165 7.15 -9.79 0.11
C LEU A 165 6.26 -10.59 -0.84
N SER A 166 6.82 -11.62 -1.47
CA SER A 166 6.13 -12.55 -2.37
C SER A 166 5.06 -13.36 -1.65
N SER A 167 5.32 -13.81 -0.42
CA SER A 167 4.33 -14.50 0.43
C SER A 167 3.11 -13.62 0.70
N TYR A 168 3.31 -12.39 1.16
CA TYR A 168 2.21 -11.48 1.41
C TYR A 168 1.51 -11.00 0.14
N ALA A 169 2.23 -10.88 -0.97
CA ALA A 169 1.66 -10.56 -2.26
C ALA A 169 0.68 -11.65 -2.71
N ALA A 170 1.06 -12.92 -2.58
CA ALA A 170 0.18 -14.06 -2.84
C ALA A 170 -1.02 -14.09 -1.86
N TYR A 171 -0.79 -13.82 -0.57
CA TYR A 171 -1.86 -13.67 0.42
C TYR A 171 -2.84 -12.55 0.07
N SER A 172 -2.33 -11.40 -0.38
CA SER A 172 -3.16 -10.24 -0.75
C SER A 172 -4.01 -10.54 -1.99
N LEU A 173 -3.45 -11.23 -2.99
CA LEU A 173 -4.19 -11.74 -4.12
C LEU A 173 -5.25 -12.76 -3.71
N SER A 174 -4.92 -13.69 -2.81
CA SER A 174 -5.89 -14.66 -2.29
C SER A 174 -7.12 -13.97 -1.69
N LYS A 175 -6.90 -12.93 -0.87
CA LYS A 175 -8.00 -12.13 -0.32
C LYS A 175 -8.81 -11.45 -1.42
N TYR A 176 -8.14 -10.84 -2.38
CA TYR A 176 -8.81 -10.17 -3.49
C TYR A 176 -9.67 -11.12 -4.32
N MET A 177 -9.16 -12.30 -4.65
CA MET A 177 -9.90 -13.35 -5.36
C MET A 177 -11.11 -13.83 -4.55
N LEU A 178 -10.94 -14.00 -3.24
CA LEU A 178 -12.03 -14.39 -2.34
C LEU A 178 -13.14 -13.33 -2.30
N ASP A 179 -12.77 -12.06 -2.18
CA ASP A 179 -13.72 -10.92 -2.20
C ASP A 179 -14.53 -10.86 -3.51
N ASN A 180 -14.01 -11.45 -4.60
CA ASN A 180 -14.65 -11.50 -5.92
C ASN A 180 -15.20 -12.90 -6.26
N TYR A 181 -15.39 -13.75 -5.25
CA TYR A 181 -15.97 -15.10 -5.38
C TYR A 181 -15.17 -16.09 -6.25
N ASP A 182 -13.92 -15.79 -6.61
CA ASP A 182 -13.01 -16.74 -7.24
C ASP A 182 -12.37 -17.64 -6.18
N PHE A 183 -13.17 -18.57 -5.66
CA PHE A 183 -12.77 -19.45 -4.56
C PHE A 183 -11.64 -20.41 -4.95
N ILE A 184 -11.59 -20.82 -6.23
CA ILE A 184 -10.59 -21.75 -6.73
C ILE A 184 -9.22 -21.08 -6.71
N ASN A 185 -9.07 -19.91 -7.33
CA ASN A 185 -7.78 -19.24 -7.37
C ASN A 185 -7.43 -18.60 -6.02
N ALA A 186 -8.42 -18.15 -5.24
CA ALA A 186 -8.20 -17.68 -3.87
C ALA A 186 -7.50 -18.75 -3.02
N ARG A 187 -7.97 -20.00 -3.07
CA ARG A 187 -7.36 -21.12 -2.34
C ARG A 187 -5.97 -21.46 -2.87
N LYS A 188 -5.76 -21.47 -4.19
CA LYS A 188 -4.43 -21.71 -4.80
C LYS A 188 -3.42 -20.66 -4.33
N MET A 189 -3.78 -19.38 -4.35
CA MET A 189 -2.91 -18.29 -3.89
C MET A 189 -2.67 -18.35 -2.37
N ALA A 190 -3.68 -18.73 -1.58
CA ALA A 190 -3.49 -18.94 -0.14
C ALA A 190 -2.48 -20.07 0.13
N ALA A 191 -2.60 -21.19 -0.57
CA ALA A 191 -1.64 -22.29 -0.46
C ALA A 191 -0.23 -21.86 -0.91
N LEU A 192 -0.14 -21.07 -1.98
CA LEU A 192 1.12 -20.53 -2.47
C LEU A 192 1.79 -19.60 -1.45
N SER A 193 1.01 -18.76 -0.76
CA SER A 193 1.54 -17.83 0.27
C SER A 193 2.25 -18.56 1.42
N LEU A 194 1.83 -19.79 1.74
CA LEU A 194 2.38 -20.61 2.81
C LEU A 194 3.74 -21.26 2.48
N ARG A 195 4.24 -21.14 1.25
CA ARG A 195 5.54 -21.74 0.86
C ARG A 195 6.73 -21.11 1.56
N TYR A 196 6.63 -19.82 1.88
CA TYR A 196 7.64 -19.12 2.66
C TYR A 196 7.37 -19.32 4.14
N ASN A 197 8.36 -19.84 4.87
CA ASN A 197 8.27 -20.01 6.31
C ASN A 197 8.58 -18.67 7.01
N ALA A 198 7.57 -17.83 7.13
CA ALA A 198 7.68 -16.56 7.82
C ALA A 198 7.72 -16.71 9.35
N ASP A 199 7.87 -15.59 10.06
CA ASP A 199 7.68 -15.54 11.51
C ASP A 199 6.33 -16.15 11.94
N LYS A 200 6.26 -16.61 13.20
CA LYS A 200 5.10 -17.34 13.73
C LYS A 200 3.79 -16.52 13.62
N ASN A 201 3.86 -15.21 13.83
CA ASN A 201 2.68 -14.34 13.78
C ASN A 201 2.17 -14.19 12.35
N PHE A 202 3.06 -13.99 11.38
CA PHE A 202 2.65 -13.94 9.98
C PHE A 202 2.16 -15.29 9.46
N THR A 203 2.85 -16.38 9.77
CA THR A 203 2.44 -17.74 9.39
C THR A 203 1.03 -18.09 9.92
N SER A 204 0.66 -17.65 11.13
CA SER A 204 -0.69 -17.83 11.66
C SER A 204 -1.77 -17.16 10.78
N VAL A 205 -1.51 -15.94 10.33
CA VAL A 205 -2.41 -15.19 9.44
C VAL A 205 -2.58 -15.90 8.10
N LEU A 206 -1.48 -16.40 7.52
CA LEU A 206 -1.50 -17.13 6.25
C LEU A 206 -2.30 -18.45 6.36
N LYS A 207 -2.13 -19.19 7.46
CA LYS A 207 -2.89 -20.43 7.71
C LYS A 207 -4.37 -20.17 7.86
N SER A 208 -4.74 -19.11 8.58
CA SER A 208 -6.15 -18.70 8.73
C SER A 208 -6.78 -18.39 7.37
N GLN A 209 -6.09 -17.64 6.50
CA GLN A 209 -6.56 -17.38 5.14
C GLN A 209 -6.72 -18.66 4.30
N TYR A 210 -5.77 -19.61 4.42
CA TYR A 210 -5.87 -20.89 3.73
C TYR A 210 -7.05 -21.73 4.21
N GLN A 211 -7.31 -21.77 5.51
CA GLN A 211 -8.47 -22.45 6.07
C GLN A 211 -9.78 -21.81 5.60
N MET A 212 -9.86 -20.47 5.65
CA MET A 212 -11.03 -19.72 5.21
C MET A 212 -11.32 -19.97 3.72
N THR A 213 -10.33 -19.80 2.85
CA THR A 213 -10.50 -20.07 1.40
C THR A 213 -10.79 -21.54 1.12
N GLY A 214 -10.27 -22.46 1.94
CA GLY A 214 -10.64 -23.88 1.89
C GLY A 214 -12.13 -24.12 2.19
N TRP A 215 -12.68 -23.45 3.20
CA TRP A 215 -14.11 -23.53 3.51
C TRP A 215 -14.97 -22.97 2.36
N PHE A 216 -14.62 -21.81 1.81
CA PHE A 216 -15.34 -21.22 0.66
C PHE A 216 -15.24 -22.07 -0.60
N TYR A 217 -14.09 -22.69 -0.85
CA TYR A 217 -13.93 -23.63 -1.96
C TYR A 217 -14.89 -24.83 -1.84
N THR A 218 -14.99 -25.42 -0.65
CA THR A 218 -15.87 -26.59 -0.40
C THR A 218 -17.35 -26.22 -0.44
N ASN A 219 -17.72 -25.04 0.06
CA ASN A 219 -19.12 -24.62 0.19
C ASN A 219 -19.58 -23.66 -0.92
N GLY A 220 -18.72 -23.36 -1.89
CA GLY A 220 -18.89 -22.26 -2.84
C GLY A 220 -20.15 -22.36 -3.71
N ASN A 221 -20.50 -23.57 -4.15
CA ASN A 221 -21.71 -23.79 -4.95
C ASN A 221 -22.99 -23.39 -4.21
N LYS A 222 -23.07 -23.71 -2.90
CA LYS A 222 -24.21 -23.33 -2.06
C LYS A 222 -24.28 -21.80 -1.93
N ILE A 223 -23.16 -21.17 -1.58
CA ILE A 223 -23.08 -19.71 -1.39
C ILE A 223 -23.46 -18.96 -2.66
N LEU A 224 -22.90 -19.36 -3.81
CA LEU A 224 -23.21 -18.74 -5.10
C LEU A 224 -24.67 -18.97 -5.51
N SER A 225 -25.27 -20.10 -5.15
CA SER A 225 -26.70 -20.33 -5.39
C SER A 225 -27.57 -19.38 -4.57
N GLU A 226 -27.24 -19.09 -3.31
CA GLU A 226 -28.00 -18.18 -2.44
C GLU A 226 -27.88 -16.71 -2.89
N ILE A 227 -26.69 -16.26 -3.31
CA ILE A 227 -26.45 -14.88 -3.80
C ILE A 227 -27.20 -14.58 -5.10
N LYS A 228 -27.41 -15.59 -5.96
CA LYS A 228 -28.14 -15.42 -7.23
C LYS A 228 -29.63 -15.13 -7.05
N TYR A 229 -30.21 -15.41 -5.88
CA TYR A 229 -31.63 -15.16 -5.61
C TYR A 229 -31.92 -13.78 -4.99
N GLU A 230 -30.89 -12.95 -4.75
CA GLU A 230 -31.03 -11.61 -4.16
C GLU A 230 -30.81 -10.44 -5.16
N LYS A 231 -30.82 -10.71 -6.46
CA LYS A 231 -30.84 -9.69 -7.53
C LYS A 231 -32.14 -9.73 -8.30
#